data_AF-A0A9P5PK91-F1
#
_entry.id   AF-A0A9P5PK91-F1
#
_cell.length_a   1.000
_cell.length_b   1.000
_cell.length_c   1.000
_cell.angle_alpha   90.00
_cell.angle_beta   90.00
_cell.angle_gamma   90.00
#
_symmetry.space_group_name_H-M   'P 1'
#
loop_
_entity.id
_entity.type
_entity.pdbx_description
1 polymer ?
#
loop_
_entity_poly.entity_id
_entity_poly.type
_entity_poly.pdbx_seq_one_letter_code
_entity_poly.pdbx_strand_id
1 'polypeptide(L)'
;MVAKRFFNVGAGPDTVDVSRNKQELESEAIRLAQTGYFYKCFQEVAEDRGVEIELKVTTFLLVQEIVGAETNPSPASGVTSYELQHEEDNTPDYHGVAWLLEPRRQKQFKKWTGTSEHPSYNNNMVGNILTCFAHFVYLHSKQTIVMADMQSISFSPSSQLEPLASAANMKSGAGDHGQEGIDNYVKVHTCVDRCESMRFEALDLVGDK
;
A
#
# COMPACT_ATOMS: atom_id res chain seq x y z
N MET A 1 0.72 8.39 -17.01
CA MET A 1 0.44 8.27 -15.56
C MET A 1 -1.06 8.23 -15.33
N VAL A 2 -1.49 7.84 -14.13
CA VAL A 2 -2.86 7.91 -13.63
C VAL A 2 -2.83 8.75 -12.36
N ALA A 3 -3.82 9.63 -12.17
CA ALA A 3 -4.01 10.40 -10.95
C ALA A 3 -5.13 9.76 -10.11
N LYS A 4 -4.89 9.57 -8.82
CA LYS A 4 -5.86 9.00 -7.86
C LYS A 4 -6.37 10.09 -6.91
N ARG A 5 -7.65 9.96 -6.57
CA ARG A 5 -8.32 10.66 -5.46
C ARG A 5 -9.28 9.69 -4.76
N PHE A 6 -9.62 9.96 -3.51
CA PHE A 6 -10.60 9.20 -2.76
C PHE A 6 -12.01 9.76 -2.98
N PHE A 7 -12.98 8.87 -3.17
CA PHE A 7 -14.41 9.20 -3.28
C PHE A 7 -15.23 8.69 -2.08
N ASN A 8 -14.73 7.65 -1.39
CA ASN A 8 -15.33 7.06 -0.19
C ASN A 8 -14.23 6.33 0.61
N VAL A 9 -14.23 6.50 1.92
CA VAL A 9 -13.29 5.86 2.87
C VAL A 9 -14.00 5.05 3.96
N GLY A 10 -15.23 4.60 3.68
CA GLY A 10 -16.07 3.82 4.59
C GLY A 10 -17.21 4.59 5.25
N ALA A 11 -17.34 5.90 4.97
CA ALA A 11 -18.42 6.75 5.50
C ALA A 11 -19.61 6.93 4.54
N GLY A 12 -19.50 6.41 3.31
CA GLY A 12 -20.53 6.56 2.26
C GLY A 12 -20.01 7.35 1.05
N PRO A 13 -20.75 7.35 -0.07
CA PRO A 13 -20.36 8.12 -1.26
C PRO A 13 -20.29 9.62 -0.95
N ASP A 14 -19.36 10.32 -1.59
CA ASP A 14 -19.22 11.78 -1.55
C ASP A 14 -19.01 12.37 -0.15
N THR A 15 -18.44 11.58 0.76
CA THR A 15 -18.12 11.99 2.14
C THR A 15 -16.67 12.46 2.31
N VAL A 16 -15.88 12.45 1.24
CA VAL A 16 -14.47 12.81 1.27
C VAL A 16 -14.31 14.24 0.78
N ASP A 17 -14.11 15.17 1.72
CA ASP A 17 -13.73 16.54 1.43
C ASP A 17 -12.25 16.66 0.98
N VAL A 18 -11.82 17.88 0.67
CA VAL A 18 -10.48 18.11 0.10
C VAL A 18 -9.39 17.81 1.14
N SER A 19 -9.59 18.23 2.39
CA SER A 19 -8.71 17.90 3.52
C SER A 19 -8.56 16.39 3.71
N ARG A 20 -9.67 15.66 3.75
CA ARG A 20 -9.69 14.21 3.94
C ARG A 20 -9.05 13.48 2.78
N ASN A 21 -9.32 13.92 1.54
CA ASN A 21 -8.65 13.37 0.36
C ASN A 21 -7.13 13.54 0.47
N LYS A 22 -6.63 14.71 0.86
CA LYS A 22 -5.20 14.96 1.06
C LYS A 22 -4.61 14.02 2.11
N GLN A 23 -5.22 13.93 3.28
CA GLN A 23 -4.75 13.06 4.37
C GLN A 23 -4.66 11.57 3.95
N GLU A 24 -5.65 11.09 3.18
CA GLU A 24 -5.69 9.70 2.72
C GLU A 24 -4.67 9.43 1.60
N LEU A 25 -4.42 10.40 0.72
CA LEU A 25 -3.36 10.31 -0.30
C LEU A 25 -1.96 10.36 0.31
N GLU A 26 -1.74 11.19 1.34
CA GLU A 26 -0.50 11.21 2.12
C GLU A 26 -0.29 9.87 2.83
N SER A 27 -1.35 9.31 3.42
CA SER A 27 -1.35 8.00 4.05
C SER A 27 -0.98 6.88 3.05
N GLU A 28 -1.58 6.86 1.85
CA GLU A 28 -1.23 5.93 0.77
C GLU A 28 0.23 6.11 0.31
N ALA A 29 0.70 7.35 0.16
CA ALA A 29 2.08 7.66 -0.20
C ALA A 29 3.08 7.12 0.85
N ILE A 30 2.76 7.26 2.14
CA ILE A 30 3.57 6.69 3.24
C ILE A 30 3.64 5.17 3.13
N ARG A 31 2.51 4.48 2.88
CA ARG A 31 2.48 3.01 2.73
C ARG A 31 3.32 2.54 1.53
N LEU A 32 3.24 3.22 0.40
CA LEU A 32 4.07 2.92 -0.77
C LEU A 32 5.56 3.18 -0.50
N ALA A 33 5.91 4.25 0.22
CA ALA A 33 7.28 4.51 0.65
C ALA A 33 7.81 3.43 1.62
N GLN A 34 7.00 3.04 2.61
CA GLN A 34 7.33 1.96 3.56
C GLN A 34 7.55 0.64 2.83
N THR A 35 6.73 0.34 1.83
CA THR A 35 6.92 -0.82 0.97
C THR A 35 8.28 -0.79 0.29
N GLY A 36 8.64 0.34 -0.34
CA GLY A 36 9.94 0.50 -0.98
C GLY A 36 11.09 0.27 0.00
N TYR A 37 10.99 0.82 1.21
CA TYR A 37 11.95 0.61 2.29
C TYR A 37 12.08 -0.87 2.67
N PHE A 38 10.97 -1.52 3.04
CA PHE A 38 11.00 -2.92 3.46
C PHE A 38 11.43 -3.85 2.33
N TYR A 39 11.02 -3.57 1.09
CA TYR A 39 11.43 -4.37 -0.06
C TYR A 39 12.94 -4.30 -0.28
N LYS A 40 13.55 -3.12 -0.11
CA LYS A 40 15.00 -2.98 -0.14
C LYS A 40 15.68 -3.81 0.94
N CYS A 41 15.20 -3.74 2.20
CA CYS A 41 15.74 -4.57 3.28
C CYS A 41 15.54 -6.07 3.01
N PHE A 42 14.42 -6.45 2.40
CA PHE A 42 14.16 -7.84 2.01
C PHE A 42 15.15 -8.33 0.95
N GLN A 43 15.48 -7.49 -0.03
CA GLN A 43 16.49 -7.79 -1.05
C GLN A 43 17.88 -7.97 -0.43
N GLU A 44 18.28 -7.11 0.51
CA GLU A 44 19.55 -7.23 1.24
C GLU A 44 19.64 -8.57 1.98
N VAL A 45 18.57 -8.95 2.71
CA VAL A 45 18.52 -10.25 3.40
C VAL A 45 18.51 -11.43 2.44
N ALA A 46 17.91 -11.29 1.26
CA ALA A 46 17.88 -12.34 0.25
C ALA A 46 19.26 -12.55 -0.38
N GLU A 47 19.96 -11.46 -0.69
CA GLU A 47 21.33 -11.47 -1.19
C GLU A 47 22.27 -12.17 -0.19
N ASP A 48 22.22 -11.79 1.08
CA ASP A 48 23.01 -12.41 2.16
C ASP A 48 22.76 -13.93 2.28
N ARG A 49 21.57 -14.39 1.90
CA ARG A 49 21.15 -15.79 1.98
C ARG A 49 21.30 -16.54 0.65
N GLY A 50 21.81 -15.87 -0.39
CA GLY A 50 21.97 -16.45 -1.73
C GLY A 50 20.65 -16.77 -2.42
N VAL A 51 19.58 -16.02 -2.11
CA VAL A 51 18.24 -16.19 -2.65
C VAL A 51 17.97 -15.08 -3.66
N GLU A 52 17.75 -15.46 -4.92
CA GLU A 52 17.39 -14.50 -5.96
C GLU A 52 15.92 -14.06 -5.84
N ILE A 53 15.69 -12.74 -5.94
CA ILE A 53 14.38 -12.11 -5.90
C ILE A 53 14.32 -11.03 -6.96
N GLU A 54 13.41 -11.18 -7.92
CA GLU A 54 13.21 -10.20 -8.99
C GLU A 54 11.76 -9.68 -8.98
N LEU A 55 11.54 -8.57 -8.28
CA LEU A 55 10.33 -7.76 -8.35
C LEU A 55 10.73 -6.28 -8.25
N LYS A 56 9.81 -5.37 -8.59
CA LYS A 56 10.02 -3.92 -8.45
C LYS A 56 8.84 -3.31 -7.73
N VAL A 57 9.05 -2.39 -6.81
CA VAL A 57 7.95 -1.60 -6.23
C VAL A 57 7.54 -0.52 -7.23
N THR A 58 6.24 -0.24 -7.35
CA THR A 58 5.75 0.85 -8.20
C THR A 58 6.38 2.18 -7.76
N THR A 59 6.45 3.12 -8.69
CA THR A 59 6.84 4.50 -8.38
C THR A 59 5.59 5.34 -8.24
N PHE A 60 5.64 6.36 -7.39
CA PHE A 60 4.53 7.29 -7.21
C PHE A 60 5.03 8.72 -7.02
N LEU A 61 4.15 9.69 -7.23
CA LEU A 61 4.36 11.09 -6.89
C LEU A 61 3.14 11.60 -6.15
N LEU A 62 3.33 12.22 -4.99
CA LEU A 62 2.30 13.05 -4.37
C LEU A 62 2.41 14.45 -4.97
N VAL A 63 1.35 14.94 -5.62
CA VAL A 63 1.34 16.23 -6.30
C VAL A 63 0.13 17.06 -5.88
N GLN A 64 0.20 18.36 -6.13
CA GLN A 64 -0.88 19.29 -5.86
C GLN A 64 -1.24 20.05 -7.14
N GLU A 65 -2.52 20.01 -7.51
CA GLU A 65 -3.09 20.92 -8.48
C GLU A 65 -3.25 22.28 -7.81
N ILE A 66 -2.68 23.32 -8.43
CA ILE A 66 -2.78 24.70 -7.95
C ILE A 66 -3.92 25.38 -8.68
N VAL A 67 -4.94 25.79 -7.92
CA VAL A 67 -6.12 26.49 -8.42
C VAL A 67 -6.03 27.94 -7.94
N GLY A 68 -5.74 28.87 -8.86
CA GLY A 68 -5.69 30.30 -8.55
C GLY A 68 -7.06 30.88 -8.22
N ALA A 69 -7.09 32.01 -7.52
CA ALA A 69 -8.32 32.65 -7.03
C ALA A 69 -9.42 32.90 -8.09
N GLU A 70 -9.03 33.15 -9.35
CA GLU A 70 -9.96 33.40 -10.46
C GLU A 70 -10.16 32.18 -11.39
N THR A 71 -9.61 31.03 -11.01
CA THR A 71 -9.69 29.80 -11.81
C THR A 71 -10.56 28.76 -11.13
N ASN A 72 -11.27 27.97 -11.95
CA ASN A 72 -12.02 26.83 -11.45
C ASN A 72 -11.10 25.61 -11.35
N PRO A 73 -11.33 24.72 -10.36
CA PRO A 73 -10.63 23.45 -10.30
C PRO A 73 -10.91 22.60 -11.55
N SER A 74 -10.00 21.68 -11.85
CA SER A 74 -10.18 20.76 -12.96
C SER A 74 -11.47 19.93 -12.81
N PRO A 75 -12.19 19.59 -13.90
CA PRO A 75 -13.37 18.73 -13.80
C PRO A 75 -13.06 17.35 -13.21
N ALA A 76 -11.83 16.86 -13.39
CA ALA A 76 -11.37 15.61 -12.83
C ALA A 76 -11.32 15.64 -11.30
N SER A 77 -11.02 16.81 -10.71
CA SER A 77 -11.00 16.98 -9.26
C SER A 77 -12.32 16.63 -8.62
N GLY A 78 -13.46 16.82 -9.30
CA GLY A 78 -14.78 16.62 -8.70
C GLY A 78 -15.07 17.54 -7.52
N VAL A 79 -14.31 18.63 -7.39
CA VAL A 79 -14.43 19.63 -6.32
C VAL A 79 -14.97 20.91 -6.93
N THR A 80 -15.82 21.62 -6.19
CA THR A 80 -16.35 22.94 -6.54
C THR A 80 -15.48 24.06 -5.97
N SER A 81 -15.50 25.24 -6.58
CA SER A 81 -14.79 26.41 -6.07
C SER A 81 -15.26 26.80 -4.65
N TYR A 82 -16.51 26.50 -4.29
CA TYR A 82 -17.04 26.72 -2.95
C TYR A 82 -16.38 25.81 -1.91
N GLU A 83 -16.24 24.51 -2.20
CA GLU A 83 -15.57 23.55 -1.31
C GLU A 83 -14.11 23.94 -1.10
N LEU A 84 -13.42 24.37 -2.16
CA LEU A 84 -12.03 24.84 -2.04
C LEU A 84 -11.89 26.03 -1.13
N GLN A 85 -12.80 27.01 -1.15
CA GLN A 85 -12.68 28.24 -0.34
C GLN A 85 -12.78 28.01 1.17
N HIS A 86 -13.35 26.88 1.60
CA HIS A 86 -13.59 26.57 3.01
C HIS A 86 -12.52 25.66 3.63
N GLU A 87 -11.47 25.32 2.88
CA GLU A 87 -10.33 24.53 3.39
C GLU A 87 -9.41 25.37 4.29
N GLU A 88 -9.02 24.80 5.44
CA GLU A 88 -8.24 25.49 6.47
C GLU A 88 -6.79 25.81 6.03
N ASP A 89 -6.25 25.03 5.08
CA ASP A 89 -4.86 25.10 4.60
C ASP A 89 -4.65 26.09 3.43
N ASN A 90 -5.65 26.91 3.10
CA ASN A 90 -5.60 27.76 1.92
C ASN A 90 -4.78 29.04 2.09
N THR A 91 -4.17 29.46 1.00
CA THR A 91 -3.62 30.81 0.88
C THR A 91 -4.64 31.73 0.20
N PRO A 92 -4.57 33.06 0.42
CA PRO A 92 -5.44 34.02 -0.28
C PRO A 92 -5.31 33.96 -1.81
N ASP A 93 -4.16 33.51 -2.32
CA ASP A 93 -3.79 33.59 -3.73
C ASP A 93 -4.10 32.31 -4.51
N TYR A 94 -4.09 31.14 -3.84
CA TYR A 94 -4.39 29.86 -4.46
C TYR A 94 -4.87 28.79 -3.46
N HIS A 95 -5.64 27.86 -4.01
CA HIS A 95 -6.13 26.64 -3.38
C HIS A 95 -5.40 25.40 -3.95
N GLY A 96 -5.46 24.30 -3.20
CA GLY A 96 -4.78 23.05 -3.55
C GLY A 96 -5.69 21.84 -3.62
N VAL A 97 -5.61 21.04 -4.69
CA VAL A 97 -6.18 19.68 -4.73
C VAL A 97 -5.06 18.67 -4.79
N ALA A 98 -4.96 17.79 -3.79
CA ALA A 98 -3.95 16.75 -3.73
C ALA A 98 -4.29 15.56 -4.65
N TRP A 99 -3.25 15.00 -5.27
CA TRP A 99 -3.32 13.84 -6.16
C TRP A 99 -2.16 12.89 -5.91
N LEU A 100 -2.42 11.58 -5.99
CA LEU A 100 -1.36 10.57 -6.06
C LEU A 100 -1.21 10.08 -7.51
N LEU A 101 -0.03 10.28 -8.09
CA LEU A 101 0.27 9.88 -9.47
C LEU A 101 1.05 8.57 -9.49
N GLU A 102 0.66 7.66 -10.37
CA GLU A 102 1.36 6.40 -10.63
C GLU A 102 1.50 6.12 -12.13
N PRO A 103 2.44 5.25 -12.55
CA PRO A 103 2.46 4.70 -13.88
C PRO A 103 1.10 4.13 -14.30
N ARG A 104 0.67 4.43 -15.53
CA ARG A 104 -0.57 3.86 -16.05
C ARG A 104 -0.38 2.38 -16.30
N ARG A 105 -1.20 1.56 -15.67
CA ARG A 105 -1.15 0.10 -15.80
C ARG A 105 -1.80 -0.40 -17.08
N GLN A 106 -1.36 -1.57 -17.54
CA GLN A 106 -2.09 -2.35 -18.55
C GLN A 106 -3.32 -3.00 -17.91
N LYS A 107 -4.32 -3.40 -18.71
CA LYS A 107 -5.64 -3.87 -18.22
C LYS A 107 -5.60 -5.16 -17.38
N GLN A 108 -4.50 -5.91 -17.38
CA GLN A 108 -4.38 -7.17 -16.65
C GLN A 108 -3.51 -6.97 -15.41
N PHE A 109 -4.08 -7.26 -14.24
CA PHE A 109 -3.36 -7.34 -12.98
C PHE A 109 -3.79 -8.61 -12.24
N LYS A 110 -2.95 -9.08 -11.32
CA LYS A 110 -3.29 -10.15 -10.40
C LYS A 110 -3.19 -9.63 -8.98
N LYS A 111 -4.28 -9.80 -8.23
CA LYS A 111 -4.32 -9.64 -6.78
C LYS A 111 -3.83 -10.94 -6.13
N TRP A 112 -2.85 -10.82 -5.24
CA TRP A 112 -2.21 -11.95 -4.56
C TRP A 112 -2.72 -12.10 -3.13
N THR A 113 -2.90 -11.01 -2.42
CA THR A 113 -3.55 -10.99 -1.11
C THR A 113 -4.71 -10.01 -1.12
N GLY A 114 -5.67 -10.21 -0.22
CA GLY A 114 -6.69 -9.25 0.15
C GLY A 114 -6.35 -8.56 1.47
N THR A 115 -7.25 -7.72 1.95
CA THR A 115 -7.14 -7.06 3.25
C THR A 115 -7.21 -8.05 4.41
N SER A 116 -8.06 -9.08 4.28
CA SER A 116 -8.22 -10.17 5.26
C SER A 116 -7.92 -11.56 4.67
N GLU A 117 -7.44 -11.62 3.43
CA GLU A 117 -7.19 -12.86 2.70
C GLU A 117 -5.70 -12.99 2.41
N HIS A 118 -5.01 -13.92 3.08
CA HIS A 118 -3.57 -14.14 2.91
C HIS A 118 -3.28 -15.57 2.42
N PRO A 119 -3.66 -15.92 1.17
CA PRO A 119 -3.38 -17.23 0.61
C PRO A 119 -1.86 -17.46 0.48
N SER A 120 -1.46 -18.70 0.68
CA SER A 120 -0.07 -19.16 0.51
C SER A 120 0.14 -19.72 -0.90
N TYR A 121 1.21 -19.29 -1.56
CA TYR A 121 1.51 -19.70 -2.93
C TYR A 121 2.83 -20.48 -3.02
N ASN A 122 2.77 -21.81 -3.16
CA ASN A 122 3.96 -22.63 -3.46
C ASN A 122 4.20 -22.81 -4.96
N ASN A 123 3.13 -22.96 -5.74
CA ASN A 123 3.23 -23.27 -7.17
C ASN A 123 3.28 -22.03 -8.09
N ASN A 124 3.60 -20.86 -7.56
CA ASN A 124 3.71 -19.63 -8.33
C ASN A 124 4.83 -18.74 -7.83
N MET A 125 5.83 -18.45 -8.68
CA MET A 125 7.01 -17.69 -8.30
C MET A 125 6.71 -16.31 -7.69
N VAL A 126 5.85 -15.50 -8.33
CA VAL A 126 5.53 -14.14 -7.84
C VAL A 126 4.75 -14.23 -6.53
N GLY A 127 3.73 -15.08 -6.46
CA GLY A 127 2.96 -15.29 -5.24
C GLY A 127 3.83 -15.80 -4.09
N ASN A 128 4.76 -16.71 -4.38
CA ASN A 128 5.70 -17.30 -3.42
C ASN A 128 6.64 -16.25 -2.82
N ILE A 129 7.18 -15.35 -3.66
CA ILE A 129 7.98 -14.21 -3.21
C ILE A 129 7.12 -13.25 -2.37
N LEU A 130 5.89 -12.94 -2.80
CA LEU A 130 5.02 -11.99 -2.09
C LEU A 130 4.56 -12.52 -0.73
N THR A 131 4.15 -13.78 -0.63
CA THR A 131 3.85 -14.43 0.65
C THR A 131 5.06 -14.36 1.59
N CYS A 132 6.26 -14.62 1.06
CA CYS A 132 7.49 -14.52 1.83
C CYS A 132 7.86 -13.08 2.22
N PHE A 133 7.59 -12.11 1.36
CA PHE A 133 7.81 -10.69 1.64
C PHE A 133 6.90 -10.19 2.77
N ALA A 134 5.61 -10.54 2.78
CA ALA A 134 4.74 -10.21 3.91
C ALA A 134 5.25 -10.82 5.23
N HIS A 135 5.77 -12.05 5.18
CA HIS A 135 6.39 -12.70 6.33
C HIS A 135 7.65 -11.98 6.80
N PHE A 136 8.52 -11.58 5.87
CA PHE A 136 9.68 -10.75 6.18
C PHE A 136 9.28 -9.44 6.87
N VAL A 137 8.30 -8.71 6.34
CA VAL A 137 7.86 -7.43 6.91
C VAL A 137 7.34 -7.64 8.33
N TYR A 138 6.56 -8.69 8.56
CA TYR A 138 6.08 -9.03 9.90
C TYR A 138 7.25 -9.24 10.87
N LEU A 139 8.23 -10.08 10.53
CA LEU A 139 9.38 -10.31 11.40
C LEU A 139 10.26 -9.07 11.57
N HIS A 140 10.58 -8.37 10.47
CA HIS A 140 11.48 -7.22 10.46
C HIS A 140 10.90 -6.00 11.18
N SER A 141 9.57 -5.82 11.11
CA SER A 141 8.84 -4.78 11.87
C SER A 141 8.64 -5.14 13.35
N LYS A 142 9.25 -6.23 13.84
CA LYS A 142 9.01 -6.76 15.19
C LYS A 142 7.53 -7.04 15.44
N GLN A 143 6.87 -7.66 14.46
CA GLN A 143 5.48 -8.12 14.52
C GLN A 143 4.43 -7.00 14.55
N THR A 144 4.78 -5.80 14.04
CA THR A 144 3.88 -4.62 14.11
C THR A 144 3.27 -4.22 12.77
N ILE A 145 3.75 -4.77 11.65
CA ILE A 145 3.27 -4.44 10.30
C ILE A 145 3.12 -5.72 9.47
N VAL A 146 2.06 -5.81 8.69
CA VAL A 146 1.84 -6.87 7.68
C VAL A 146 1.49 -6.21 6.35
N MET A 147 2.10 -6.68 5.27
CA MET A 147 1.70 -6.27 3.91
C MET A 147 0.47 -7.04 3.44
N ALA A 148 -0.55 -6.32 3.00
CA ALA A 148 -1.84 -6.82 2.54
C ALA A 148 -2.19 -6.24 1.15
N ASP A 149 -3.29 -6.72 0.55
CA ASP A 149 -3.76 -6.29 -0.78
C ASP A 149 -2.67 -6.19 -1.86
N MET A 150 -1.68 -7.10 -1.82
CA MET A 150 -0.54 -7.07 -2.72
C MET A 150 -0.97 -7.46 -4.13
N GLN A 151 -0.64 -6.63 -5.11
CA GLN A 151 -0.98 -6.87 -6.52
C GLN A 151 0.22 -6.66 -7.45
N SER A 152 0.19 -7.34 -8.60
CA SER A 152 1.18 -7.17 -9.67
C SER A 152 0.54 -7.03 -11.05
N ILE A 153 1.21 -6.30 -11.95
CA ILE A 153 0.76 -6.03 -13.33
C ILE A 153 1.43 -6.91 -14.40
N SER A 154 2.31 -7.83 -13.99
CA SER A 154 3.00 -8.74 -14.90
C SER A 154 3.17 -10.11 -14.24
N PHE A 155 3.35 -11.13 -15.08
CA PHE A 155 3.81 -12.46 -14.69
C PHE A 155 5.29 -12.67 -15.05
N SER A 156 5.98 -11.61 -15.47
CA SER A 156 7.40 -11.62 -15.80
C SER A 156 8.25 -11.19 -14.59
N PRO A 157 9.55 -11.48 -14.60
CA PRO A 157 10.47 -11.07 -13.53
C PRO A 157 10.55 -9.54 -13.31
N SER A 158 10.12 -8.75 -14.30
CA SER A 158 10.03 -7.28 -14.20
C SER A 158 8.75 -6.73 -13.54
N SER A 159 8.04 -7.56 -12.77
CA SER A 159 6.73 -7.21 -12.19
C SER A 159 6.79 -6.02 -11.25
N GLN A 160 5.92 -5.04 -11.49
CA GLN A 160 5.69 -3.93 -10.55
C GLN A 160 4.69 -4.35 -9.48
N LEU A 161 5.05 -4.07 -8.23
CA LEU A 161 4.32 -4.36 -7.01
C LEU A 161 3.67 -3.11 -6.47
N GLU A 162 2.44 -3.31 -6.03
CA GLU A 162 1.74 -2.35 -5.20
C GLU A 162 1.09 -3.08 -4.06
N PRO A 163 1.68 -3.01 -2.88
CA PRO A 163 1.04 -3.52 -1.70
C PRO A 163 0.41 -2.38 -0.91
N LEU A 164 -0.63 -2.72 -0.18
CA LEU A 164 -1.09 -1.94 0.96
C LEU A 164 -0.46 -2.53 2.21
N ALA A 165 -0.35 -1.74 3.27
CA ALA A 165 0.21 -2.18 4.55
C ALA A 165 -0.86 -2.02 5.63
N SER A 166 -0.95 -3.00 6.52
CA SER A 166 -1.70 -2.94 7.79
C SER A 166 -0.72 -2.79 8.93
N ALA A 167 -0.99 -1.92 9.91
CA ALA A 167 -0.07 -1.60 11.00
C ALA A 167 -0.75 -1.60 12.38
N ALA A 168 -0.16 -2.26 13.38
CA ALA A 168 -0.73 -2.45 14.71
C ALA A 168 -1.02 -1.12 15.45
N ASN A 169 -0.14 -0.14 15.32
CA ASN A 169 -0.08 1.03 16.21
C ASN A 169 -0.37 2.37 15.52
N MET A 170 -0.69 2.37 14.23
CA MET A 170 -1.06 3.57 13.48
C MET A 170 -2.17 3.21 12.52
N LYS A 171 -3.27 3.98 12.50
CA LYS A 171 -4.21 3.94 11.37
C LYS A 171 -3.46 4.47 10.16
N SER A 172 -2.93 3.57 9.34
CA SER A 172 -2.14 3.94 8.17
C SER A 172 -3.00 4.45 7.02
N GLY A 173 -4.33 4.50 7.16
CA GLY A 173 -5.33 5.05 6.24
C GLY A 173 -6.42 4.03 5.91
N ALA A 174 -7.20 4.28 4.85
CA ALA A 174 -8.24 3.34 4.41
C ALA A 174 -7.69 1.93 4.12
N GLY A 175 -8.39 0.89 4.62
CA GLY A 175 -7.99 -0.52 4.47
C GLY A 175 -7.07 -1.06 5.56
N ASP A 176 -6.71 -0.27 6.57
CA ASP A 176 -5.94 -0.74 7.72
C ASP A 176 -6.83 -1.34 8.80
N HIS A 177 -6.66 -2.63 9.07
CA HIS A 177 -7.39 -3.38 10.11
C HIS A 177 -6.63 -3.46 11.44
N GLY A 178 -5.48 -2.79 11.57
CA GLY A 178 -4.69 -2.76 12.80
C GLY A 178 -4.33 -4.15 13.31
N GLN A 179 -4.44 -4.34 14.63
CA GLN A 179 -4.11 -5.60 15.28
C GLN A 179 -5.00 -6.76 14.80
N GLU A 180 -6.28 -6.54 14.50
CA GLU A 180 -7.17 -7.58 13.98
C GLU A 180 -6.67 -8.14 12.64
N GLY A 181 -6.18 -7.26 11.77
CA GLY A 181 -5.55 -7.66 10.49
C GLY A 181 -4.29 -8.48 10.70
N ILE A 182 -3.47 -8.12 11.69
CA ILE A 182 -2.23 -8.85 12.04
C ILE A 182 -2.56 -10.21 12.64
N ASP A 183 -3.48 -10.29 13.58
CA ASP A 183 -3.90 -11.53 14.22
C ASP A 183 -4.46 -12.51 13.19
N ASN A 184 -5.27 -12.01 12.25
CA ASN A 184 -5.76 -12.81 11.14
C ASN A 184 -4.62 -13.30 10.23
N TYR A 185 -3.65 -12.44 9.90
CA TYR A 185 -2.47 -12.84 9.12
C TYR A 185 -1.69 -13.96 9.80
N VAL A 186 -1.35 -13.81 11.09
CA VAL A 186 -0.62 -14.84 11.86
C VAL A 186 -1.40 -16.16 11.89
N LYS A 187 -2.72 -16.09 12.05
CA LYS A 187 -3.59 -17.27 12.08
C LYS A 187 -3.61 -18.04 10.76
N VAL A 188 -3.59 -17.36 9.62
CA VAL A 188 -3.82 -18.00 8.30
C VAL A 188 -2.56 -18.16 7.47
N HIS A 189 -1.46 -17.48 7.82
CA HIS A 189 -0.19 -17.59 7.10
C HIS A 189 0.39 -18.99 7.25
N THR A 190 0.86 -19.54 6.13
CA THR A 190 1.65 -20.76 6.11
C THR A 190 2.96 -20.47 5.39
N CYS A 191 4.08 -20.91 5.96
CA CYS A 191 5.36 -20.77 5.28
C CYS A 191 5.32 -21.46 3.91
N VAL A 192 5.90 -20.77 2.93
CA VAL A 192 6.07 -21.27 1.56
C VAL A 192 7.54 -21.59 1.32
N ASP A 193 7.86 -22.28 0.22
CA ASP A 193 9.23 -22.67 -0.14
C ASP A 193 10.25 -21.50 -0.05
N ARG A 194 9.81 -20.28 -0.37
CA ARG A 194 10.66 -19.08 -0.22
C ARG A 194 10.91 -18.70 1.22
N CYS A 195 9.93 -18.81 2.11
CA CYS A 195 10.14 -18.59 3.55
C CYS A 195 11.21 -19.53 4.09
N GLU A 196 11.17 -20.79 3.67
CA GLU A 196 12.15 -21.81 4.06
C GLU A 196 13.53 -21.54 3.45
N SER A 197 13.59 -21.19 2.16
CA SER A 197 14.83 -20.77 1.49
C SER A 197 15.45 -19.55 2.16
N MET A 198 14.60 -18.62 2.58
CA MET A 198 14.98 -17.47 3.37
C MET A 198 15.27 -17.84 4.82
N ARG A 199 15.02 -19.05 5.31
CA ARG A 199 15.27 -19.46 6.71
C ARG A 199 14.55 -18.57 7.73
N PHE A 200 13.32 -18.15 7.41
CA PHE A 200 12.46 -17.47 8.38
C PHE A 200 11.88 -18.48 9.37
N GLU A 201 11.81 -18.07 10.63
CA GLU A 201 11.11 -18.83 11.67
C GLU A 201 9.63 -18.92 11.34
N ALA A 202 8.99 -20.05 11.64
CA ALA A 202 7.55 -20.18 11.43
C ALA A 202 6.79 -19.23 12.37
N LEU A 203 5.63 -18.76 11.93
CA LEU A 203 4.74 -17.99 12.78
C LEU A 203 4.03 -18.97 13.72
N ASP A 204 4.50 -19.06 14.95
CA ASP A 204 3.74 -19.74 15.98
C ASP A 204 2.63 -18.81 16.46
N LEU A 205 1.41 -19.32 16.55
CA LEU A 205 0.40 -18.72 17.41
C LEU A 205 1.04 -18.69 18.80
N VAL A 206 1.29 -17.50 19.33
CA VAL A 206 1.63 -17.35 20.74
C VAL A 206 0.42 -17.84 21.51
N GLY A 207 0.39 -19.14 21.78
CA GLY A 207 -0.54 -19.72 22.74
C GLY A 207 -0.26 -19.08 24.07
N ASP A 208 -1.32 -18.58 24.70
CA ASP A 208 -1.40 -18.11 26.08
C ASP A 208 -0.25 -18.66 26.93
N LYS A 209 0.77 -17.82 27.19
CA LYS A 209 1.73 -18.03 28.27
C LYS A 209 1.51 -16.99 29.34
#